data_AF-A0A7C3WR82-F1
#
_entry.id   AF-A0A7C3WR82-F1
#
_cell.length_a   1.000
_cell.length_b   1.000
_cell.length_c   1.000
_cell.angle_alpha   90.00
_cell.angle_beta   90.00
_cell.angle_gamma   90.00
#
_symmetry.space_group_name_H-M   'P 1'
#
loop_
_entity.id
_entity.type
_entity.pdbx_description
1 polymer ?
#
loop_
_entity_poly.entity_id
_entity_poly.type
_entity_poly.pdbx_seq_one_letter_code
_entity_poly.pdbx_strand_id
1 'polypeptide(L)'
;MTVKIGCCGFPVSKSKYMARLKVVEIQQTFYQLPKVTTAKAWRTGAPPDFEFTLKAWQLITHDATSPTYRRLKTPLSEAERQQAGAFKPTDLVRRAWEATREIADALEARLVVFQCPARFDPSPEHAANLRNFFGGIERRGLLMAWEPRGDWPRDLVEGLCKELDLLPVVDPFATLPYPGPLAYFRLHGKTGYRYKYTEADLTELAGMVQGREEVYVMFNNLSMWEDAQAFAEYLQQPPP
;
A
#
# COMPACT_ATOMS: atom_id res chain seq x y z
N MET A 1 -14.83 2.17 -16.16
CA MET A 1 -13.50 1.77 -15.70
C MET A 1 -12.71 3.02 -15.35
N THR A 2 -12.21 3.10 -14.13
CA THR A 2 -11.40 4.19 -13.60
C THR A 2 -10.01 3.65 -13.27
N VAL A 3 -8.97 4.12 -13.96
CA VAL A 3 -7.58 3.73 -13.67
C VAL A 3 -6.89 4.89 -12.95
N LYS A 4 -6.53 4.68 -11.69
CA LYS A 4 -5.84 5.66 -10.84
C LYS A 4 -4.36 5.35 -10.82
N ILE A 5 -3.58 6.17 -11.50
CA ILE A 5 -2.14 5.96 -11.69
C ILE A 5 -1.39 6.84 -10.70
N GLY A 6 -0.46 6.24 -9.97
CA GLY A 6 0.34 6.93 -8.96
C GLY A 6 1.68 6.28 -8.70
N CYS A 7 2.40 6.87 -7.75
CA CYS A 7 3.69 6.40 -7.26
C CYS A 7 3.59 6.07 -5.77
N CYS A 8 4.46 5.17 -5.34
CA CYS A 8 4.75 4.91 -3.94
C CYS A 8 5.68 5.99 -3.39
N GLY A 9 5.09 7.13 -3.05
CA GLY A 9 5.77 8.33 -2.58
C GLY A 9 5.85 9.40 -3.66
N PHE A 10 6.44 10.55 -3.32
CA PHE A 10 6.66 11.65 -4.24
C PHE A 10 8.08 11.56 -4.82
N PRO A 11 8.28 11.10 -6.08
CA PRO A 11 9.61 11.07 -6.73
C PRO A 11 10.11 12.46 -7.14
N VAL A 12 9.20 13.43 -7.23
CA VAL A 12 9.44 14.84 -7.59
C VAL A 12 8.77 15.75 -6.56
N SER A 13 8.89 17.08 -6.70
CA SER A 13 8.19 18.00 -5.81
C SER A 13 6.68 17.75 -5.83
N LYS A 14 6.00 17.94 -4.68
CA LYS A 14 4.54 17.69 -4.56
C LYS A 14 3.74 18.48 -5.58
N SER A 15 4.09 19.75 -5.81
CA SER A 15 3.45 20.60 -6.82
C SER A 15 3.59 20.01 -8.23
N LYS A 16 4.81 19.61 -8.63
CA LYS A 16 5.03 18.97 -9.94
C LYS A 16 4.28 17.64 -10.06
N TYR A 17 4.22 16.86 -8.99
CA TYR A 17 3.53 15.58 -8.96
C TYR A 17 2.01 15.74 -9.11
N MET A 18 1.39 16.57 -8.26
CA MET A 18 -0.05 16.80 -8.21
C MET A 18 -0.60 17.48 -9.46
N ALA A 19 0.26 18.14 -10.24
CA ALA A 19 -0.10 18.68 -11.54
C ALA A 19 -0.29 17.61 -12.63
N ARG A 20 0.22 16.39 -12.43
CA ARG A 20 0.25 15.33 -13.46
C ARG A 20 -0.47 14.05 -13.06
N LEU A 21 -0.35 13.65 -11.79
CA LEU A 21 -0.97 12.44 -11.24
C LEU A 21 -1.96 12.80 -10.15
N LYS A 22 -2.97 11.94 -9.97
CA LYS A 22 -4.11 12.20 -9.07
C LYS A 22 -4.12 11.36 -7.80
N VAL A 23 -3.19 10.41 -7.67
CA VAL A 23 -3.08 9.57 -6.47
C VAL A 23 -1.62 9.38 -6.06
N VAL A 24 -1.36 9.28 -4.77
CA VAL A 24 -0.05 8.92 -4.21
C VAL A 24 -0.20 8.00 -3.01
N GLU A 25 0.68 7.02 -2.89
CA GLU A 25 0.81 6.22 -1.66
C GLU A 25 1.89 6.83 -0.75
N ILE A 26 1.50 7.32 0.41
CA ILE A 26 2.43 7.88 1.39
C ILE A 26 3.23 6.74 2.02
N GLN A 27 4.52 6.67 1.67
CA GLN A 27 5.46 5.66 2.18
C GLN A 27 6.12 6.07 3.51
N GLN A 28 6.14 7.37 3.84
CA GLN A 28 6.82 7.83 5.05
C GLN A 28 6.20 7.25 6.33
N THR A 29 4.88 7.08 6.34
CA THR A 29 4.10 6.51 7.45
C THR A 29 4.56 5.12 7.85
N PHE A 30 5.04 4.32 6.89
CA PHE A 30 5.63 3.01 7.19
C PHE A 30 6.82 3.11 8.13
N TYR A 31 7.68 4.12 7.97
CA TYR A 31 8.86 4.26 8.81
C TYR A 31 8.55 5.04 10.08
N GLN A 32 7.91 6.19 9.91
CA GLN A 32 7.61 7.14 10.96
C GLN A 32 6.39 7.95 10.58
N LEU A 33 5.37 7.94 11.43
CA LEU A 33 4.19 8.77 11.22
C LEU A 33 4.57 10.27 11.24
N PRO A 34 4.07 11.07 10.29
CA PRO A 34 4.16 12.52 10.37
C PRO A 34 3.32 13.05 11.54
N LYS A 35 3.45 14.34 11.85
CA LYS A 35 2.49 14.98 12.75
C LYS A 35 1.13 15.07 12.04
N VAL A 36 0.05 14.97 12.79
CA VAL A 36 -1.33 15.17 12.28
C VAL A 36 -1.47 16.52 11.56
N THR A 37 -0.87 17.58 12.11
CA THR A 37 -0.85 18.92 11.47
C THR A 37 -0.14 18.92 10.12
N THR A 38 0.93 18.12 9.97
CA THR A 38 1.63 17.94 8.70
C THR A 38 0.76 17.19 7.68
N ALA A 39 0.07 16.14 8.11
CA ALA A 39 -0.87 15.40 7.27
C ALA A 39 -2.02 16.30 6.78
N LYS A 40 -2.66 17.07 7.69
CA LYS A 40 -3.68 18.07 7.35
C LYS A 40 -3.16 19.09 6.34
N ALA A 41 -1.95 19.62 6.55
CA ALA A 41 -1.35 20.56 5.61
C ALA A 41 -1.13 19.96 4.22
N TRP A 42 -0.79 18.66 4.11
CA TRP A 42 -0.70 17.99 2.81
C TRP A 42 -2.07 17.85 2.15
N ARG A 43 -3.11 17.49 2.90
CA ARG A 43 -4.49 17.42 2.38
C ARG A 43 -4.98 18.79 1.90
N THR A 44 -4.84 19.83 2.71
CA THR A 44 -5.26 21.20 2.36
C THR A 44 -4.48 21.77 1.18
N GLY A 45 -3.20 21.41 1.03
CA GLY A 45 -2.37 21.84 -0.08
C GLY A 45 -2.57 21.05 -1.39
N ALA A 46 -3.36 19.97 -1.37
CA ALA A 46 -3.62 19.14 -2.53
C ALA A 46 -4.91 19.54 -3.24
N PRO A 47 -5.01 19.35 -4.58
CA PRO A 47 -6.26 19.53 -5.31
C PRO A 47 -7.42 18.73 -4.69
N PRO A 48 -8.69 19.19 -4.75
CA PRO A 48 -9.82 18.49 -4.13
C PRO A 48 -10.02 17.06 -4.63
N ASP A 49 -9.69 16.80 -5.90
CA ASP A 49 -9.79 15.48 -6.55
C ASP A 49 -8.52 14.62 -6.39
N PHE A 50 -7.50 15.13 -5.68
CA PHE A 50 -6.28 14.37 -5.42
C PHE A 50 -6.50 13.39 -4.27
N GLU A 51 -6.08 12.15 -4.45
CA GLU A 51 -6.30 11.06 -3.51
C GLU A 51 -5.01 10.66 -2.80
N PHE A 52 -5.12 10.42 -1.49
CA PHE A 52 -4.06 9.84 -0.69
C PHE A 52 -4.39 8.40 -0.35
N THR A 53 -3.41 7.53 -0.51
CA THR A 53 -3.32 6.25 0.21
C THR A 53 -2.10 6.30 1.10
N LEU A 54 -1.98 5.39 2.07
CA LEU A 54 -0.79 5.33 2.91
C LEU A 54 -0.41 3.90 3.23
N LYS A 55 0.88 3.68 3.43
CA LYS A 55 1.38 2.43 3.96
C LYS A 55 1.26 2.43 5.48
N ALA A 56 0.72 1.35 6.04
CA ALA A 56 0.57 1.17 7.48
C ALA A 56 1.93 1.28 8.19
N TRP A 57 1.94 1.78 9.42
CA TRP A 57 3.17 1.89 10.20
C TRP A 57 3.79 0.51 10.44
N GLN A 58 5.11 0.39 10.25
CA GLN A 58 5.83 -0.90 10.35
C GLN A 58 5.60 -1.64 11.67
N LEU A 59 5.26 -0.93 12.75
CA LEU A 59 4.91 -1.51 14.06
C LEU A 59 3.75 -2.51 13.99
N ILE A 60 2.89 -2.42 12.96
CA ILE A 60 1.75 -3.30 12.77
C ILE A 60 2.18 -4.60 12.08
N THR A 61 2.97 -4.49 11.01
CA THR A 61 3.21 -5.62 10.09
C THR A 61 4.59 -6.28 10.25
N HIS A 62 5.60 -5.58 10.76
CA HIS A 62 6.98 -6.08 10.85
C HIS A 62 7.42 -6.17 12.31
N ASP A 63 7.94 -7.31 12.76
CA ASP A 63 8.61 -7.39 14.08
C ASP A 63 9.86 -6.49 14.18
N ALA A 64 10.23 -6.17 15.42
CA ALA A 64 11.33 -5.25 15.75
C ALA A 64 12.76 -5.74 15.44
N THR A 65 12.90 -6.93 14.85
CA THR A 65 14.16 -7.40 14.24
C THR A 65 14.34 -6.90 12.80
N SER A 66 13.31 -6.30 12.19
CA SER A 66 13.44 -5.69 10.87
C SER A 66 14.46 -4.53 10.90
N PRO A 67 15.40 -4.45 9.93
CA PRO A 67 16.39 -3.37 9.89
C PRO A 67 15.76 -1.99 9.68
N THR A 68 14.48 -1.92 9.28
CA THR A 68 13.74 -0.66 9.09
C THR A 68 13.44 0.07 10.39
N TYR A 69 13.53 -0.61 11.54
CA TYR A 69 13.31 -0.01 12.86
C TYR A 69 14.35 1.06 13.21
N ARG A 70 15.55 1.01 12.61
CA ARG A 70 16.58 2.08 12.74
C ARG A 70 16.12 3.45 12.22
N ARG A 71 14.99 3.49 11.48
CA ARG A 71 14.40 4.72 10.92
C ARG A 71 13.29 5.30 11.80
N LEU A 72 12.94 4.66 12.92
CA LEU A 72 12.04 5.25 13.92
C LEU A 72 12.74 6.43 14.58
N LYS A 73 12.03 7.54 14.80
CA LYS A 73 12.59 8.70 15.52
C LYS A 73 12.80 8.39 17.00
N THR A 74 11.89 7.63 17.57
CA THR A 74 11.94 7.19 18.97
C THR A 74 12.14 5.68 18.99
N PRO A 75 13.29 5.19 19.48
CA PRO A 75 13.50 3.76 19.66
C PRO A 75 12.49 3.16 20.64
N LEU A 76 12.11 1.91 20.40
CA LEU A 76 11.28 1.15 21.32
C LEU A 76 12.10 0.61 22.50
N SER A 77 11.47 0.52 23.67
CA SER A 77 11.98 -0.28 24.78
C SER A 77 12.02 -1.76 24.43
N GLU A 78 12.79 -2.57 25.18
CA GLU A 78 12.87 -4.02 24.94
C GLU A 78 11.50 -4.71 25.02
N ALA A 79 10.68 -4.33 26.00
CA ALA A 79 9.31 -4.82 26.14
C ALA A 79 8.43 -4.47 24.93
N GLU A 80 8.53 -3.25 24.40
CA GLU A 80 7.80 -2.85 23.20
C GLU A 80 8.31 -3.58 21.95
N ARG A 81 9.61 -3.87 21.85
CA ARG A 81 10.16 -4.62 20.71
C ARG A 81 9.54 -6.01 20.56
N GLN A 82 9.23 -6.67 21.67
CA GLN A 82 8.57 -7.99 21.67
C GLN A 82 7.10 -7.92 21.23
N GLN A 83 6.46 -6.77 21.43
CA GLN A 83 5.05 -6.56 21.11
C GLN A 83 4.79 -6.20 19.65
N ALA A 84 5.80 -5.71 18.91
CA ALA A 84 5.59 -5.16 17.59
C ALA A 84 5.47 -6.24 16.49
N GLY A 85 4.74 -5.91 15.43
CA GLY A 85 4.70 -6.66 14.19
C GLY A 85 3.68 -7.78 14.12
N ALA A 86 3.65 -8.44 12.96
CA ALA A 86 2.86 -9.64 12.68
C ALA A 86 1.38 -9.57 13.09
N PHE A 87 0.80 -8.37 13.10
CA PHE A 87 -0.57 -8.08 13.55
C PHE A 87 -0.89 -8.63 14.95
N LYS A 88 0.14 -8.77 15.81
CA LYS A 88 -0.04 -9.36 17.14
C LYS A 88 -1.09 -8.60 17.93
N PRO A 89 -1.89 -9.29 18.77
CA PRO A 89 -2.91 -8.65 19.62
C PRO A 89 -2.25 -7.99 20.84
N THR A 90 -1.42 -6.97 20.59
CA THR A 90 -0.69 -6.23 21.64
C THR A 90 -1.12 -4.77 21.67
N ASP A 91 -0.94 -4.13 22.82
CA ASP A 91 -1.21 -2.70 22.98
C ASP A 91 -0.35 -1.83 22.06
N LEU A 92 0.88 -2.25 21.74
CA LEU A 92 1.71 -1.52 20.80
C LEU A 92 1.14 -1.55 19.38
N VAL A 93 0.71 -2.71 18.88
CA VAL A 93 0.12 -2.85 17.55
C VAL A 93 -1.21 -2.10 17.48
N ARG A 94 -2.04 -2.19 18.52
CA ARG A 94 -3.31 -1.43 18.62
C ARG A 94 -3.07 0.08 18.57
N ARG A 95 -2.15 0.62 19.38
CA ARG A 95 -1.80 2.05 19.35
C ARG A 95 -1.17 2.47 18.02
N ALA A 96 -0.38 1.60 17.40
CA ALA A 96 0.19 1.86 16.08
C ALA A 96 -0.89 1.98 15.00
N TRP A 97 -1.95 1.15 15.08
CA TRP A 97 -3.11 1.29 14.21
C TRP A 97 -3.87 2.59 14.47
N GLU A 98 -4.19 2.91 15.73
CA GLU A 98 -4.91 4.15 16.08
C GLU A 98 -4.18 5.39 15.55
N ALA A 99 -2.86 5.45 15.72
CA ALA A 99 -2.04 6.53 15.18
C ALA A 99 -1.97 6.53 13.65
N THR A 100 -1.90 5.34 13.01
CA THR A 100 -1.95 5.23 11.54
C THR A 100 -3.29 5.75 11.00
N ARG A 101 -4.40 5.37 11.64
CA ARG A 101 -5.74 5.81 11.29
C ARG A 101 -5.92 7.31 11.50
N GLU A 102 -5.39 7.89 12.57
CA GLU A 102 -5.44 9.35 12.78
C GLU A 102 -4.75 10.11 11.64
N ILE A 103 -3.62 9.59 11.14
CA ILE A 103 -2.95 10.15 9.95
C ILE A 103 -3.76 9.92 8.68
N ALA A 104 -4.40 8.76 8.53
CA ALA A 104 -5.29 8.47 7.41
C ALA A 104 -6.47 9.45 7.38
N ASP A 105 -7.14 9.67 8.52
CA ASP A 105 -8.24 10.62 8.69
C ASP A 105 -7.78 12.04 8.36
N ALA A 106 -6.60 12.46 8.84
CA ALA A 106 -6.03 13.77 8.55
C ALA A 106 -5.63 14.00 7.08
N LEU A 107 -5.34 12.92 6.35
CA LEU A 107 -5.10 12.93 4.91
C LEU A 107 -6.38 12.79 4.09
N GLU A 108 -7.52 12.52 4.73
CA GLU A 108 -8.73 12.02 4.07
C GLU A 108 -8.38 10.87 3.11
N ALA A 109 -7.53 9.97 3.59
CA ALA A 109 -7.01 8.89 2.77
C ALA A 109 -8.13 7.91 2.40
N ARG A 110 -8.06 7.34 1.21
CA ARG A 110 -9.03 6.34 0.76
C ARG A 110 -8.75 4.95 1.32
N LEU A 111 -7.46 4.63 1.50
CA LEU A 111 -7.00 3.26 1.70
C LEU A 111 -5.68 3.21 2.48
N VAL A 112 -5.52 2.14 3.27
CA VAL A 112 -4.27 1.81 3.99
C VAL A 112 -3.70 0.48 3.48
N VAL A 113 -2.43 0.49 3.06
CA VAL A 113 -1.70 -0.69 2.60
C VAL A 113 -0.91 -1.34 3.74
N PHE A 114 -1.21 -2.60 4.03
CA PHE A 114 -0.53 -3.46 4.98
C PHE A 114 0.39 -4.43 4.25
N GLN A 115 1.58 -3.93 3.90
CA GLN A 115 2.63 -4.81 3.37
C GLN A 115 3.29 -5.59 4.48
N CYS A 116 3.39 -6.90 4.28
CA CYS A 116 4.02 -7.82 5.20
C CYS A 116 5.43 -8.21 4.72
N PRO A 117 6.34 -8.57 5.64
CA PRO A 117 7.63 -9.16 5.27
C PRO A 117 7.48 -10.64 4.88
N ALA A 118 8.51 -11.22 4.24
CA ALA A 118 8.50 -12.64 3.84
C ALA A 118 8.34 -13.62 5.03
N ARG A 119 8.86 -13.26 6.20
CA ARG A 119 8.70 -14.04 7.44
C ARG A 119 7.27 -14.09 7.99
N PHE A 120 6.38 -13.22 7.49
CA PHE A 120 4.97 -13.31 7.83
C PHE A 120 4.34 -14.33 6.89
N ASP A 121 4.35 -15.58 7.34
CA ASP A 121 4.05 -16.81 6.60
C ASP A 121 2.61 -17.31 6.88
N PRO A 122 2.10 -18.34 6.17
CA PRO A 122 0.73 -18.84 6.36
C PRO A 122 0.54 -19.72 7.61
N SER A 123 1.33 -19.53 8.67
CA SER A 123 1.14 -20.26 9.92
C SER A 123 -0.23 -19.97 10.56
N PRO A 124 -0.80 -20.93 11.32
CA PRO A 124 -2.05 -20.71 12.04
C PRO A 124 -2.02 -19.49 12.97
N GLU A 125 -0.87 -19.21 13.58
CA GLU A 125 -0.67 -18.03 14.43
C GLU A 125 -0.81 -16.72 13.64
N HIS A 126 -0.12 -16.58 12.52
CA HIS A 126 -0.20 -15.39 11.68
C HIS A 126 -1.60 -15.17 11.10
N ALA A 127 -2.28 -16.25 10.69
CA ALA A 127 -3.67 -16.18 10.25
C ALA A 127 -4.62 -15.76 11.40
N ALA A 128 -4.41 -16.26 12.61
CA ALA A 128 -5.18 -15.85 13.79
C ALA A 128 -4.93 -14.37 14.15
N ASN A 129 -3.68 -13.90 14.06
CA ASN A 129 -3.34 -12.50 14.30
C ASN A 129 -4.02 -11.57 13.29
N LEU A 130 -4.03 -11.92 12.00
CA LEU A 130 -4.77 -11.18 10.97
C LEU A 130 -6.26 -11.07 11.31
N ARG A 131 -6.89 -12.20 11.64
CA ARG A 131 -8.31 -12.25 12.00
C ARG A 131 -8.63 -11.39 13.22
N ASN A 132 -7.82 -11.52 14.27
CA ASN A 132 -7.98 -10.72 15.49
C ASN A 132 -7.84 -9.22 15.19
N PHE A 133 -6.77 -8.84 14.50
CA PHE A 133 -6.50 -7.45 14.16
C PHE A 133 -7.62 -6.86 13.30
N PHE A 134 -7.89 -7.45 12.12
CA PHE A 134 -8.87 -6.88 11.19
C PHE A 134 -10.31 -7.00 11.65
N GLY A 135 -10.63 -7.96 12.52
CA GLY A 135 -11.93 -8.09 13.18
C GLY A 135 -12.13 -7.13 14.36
N GLY A 136 -11.04 -6.64 14.97
CA GLY A 136 -11.10 -5.78 16.16
C GLY A 136 -10.91 -4.27 15.89
N ILE A 137 -10.41 -3.88 14.72
CA ILE A 137 -10.10 -2.47 14.43
C ILE A 137 -11.29 -1.66 13.90
N GLU A 138 -11.36 -0.38 14.27
CA GLU A 138 -12.27 0.60 13.67
C GLU A 138 -11.70 1.13 12.34
N ARG A 139 -12.41 0.91 11.23
CA ARG A 139 -11.94 1.24 9.86
C ARG A 139 -12.40 2.61 9.33
N ARG A 140 -13.50 3.17 9.84
CA ARG A 140 -14.07 4.48 9.41
C ARG A 140 -14.21 4.68 7.89
N GLY A 141 -14.54 3.62 7.15
CA GLY A 141 -14.70 3.68 5.69
C GLY A 141 -13.40 3.59 4.88
N LEU A 142 -12.24 3.48 5.54
CA LEU A 142 -10.97 3.18 4.88
C LEU A 142 -11.02 1.77 4.28
N LEU A 143 -10.54 1.64 3.04
CA LEU A 143 -10.26 0.33 2.47
C LEU A 143 -8.96 -0.22 3.06
N MET A 144 -8.99 -1.50 3.46
CA MET A 144 -7.82 -2.19 4.00
C MET A 144 -7.20 -3.03 2.89
N ALA A 145 -5.97 -2.71 2.48
CA ALA A 145 -5.31 -3.42 1.39
C ALA A 145 -4.14 -4.24 1.92
N TRP A 146 -4.08 -5.53 1.61
CA TRP A 146 -3.10 -6.44 2.17
C TRP A 146 -2.14 -6.95 1.10
N GLU A 147 -0.83 -6.73 1.31
CA GLU A 147 0.24 -7.22 0.44
C GLU A 147 1.07 -8.27 1.21
N PRO A 148 0.70 -9.57 1.13
CA PRO A 148 1.53 -10.64 1.67
C PRO A 148 2.82 -10.79 0.84
N ARG A 149 3.94 -11.08 1.51
CA ARG A 149 5.22 -11.40 0.87
C ARG A 149 5.82 -12.73 1.33
N GLY A 150 5.22 -13.39 2.31
CA GLY A 150 5.54 -14.77 2.65
C GLY A 150 4.89 -15.74 1.68
N ASP A 151 5.20 -17.02 1.81
CA ASP A 151 4.74 -18.09 0.93
C ASP A 151 3.28 -18.49 1.21
N TRP A 152 2.37 -17.52 1.15
CA TRP A 152 0.94 -17.73 1.33
C TRP A 152 0.31 -18.38 0.08
N PRO A 153 -0.39 -19.52 0.22
CA PRO A 153 -1.18 -20.08 -0.86
C PRO A 153 -2.24 -19.09 -1.37
N ARG A 154 -2.41 -19.02 -2.69
CA ARG A 154 -3.32 -18.06 -3.35
C ARG A 154 -4.76 -18.16 -2.84
N ASP A 155 -5.27 -19.38 -2.73
CA ASP A 155 -6.60 -19.70 -2.22
C ASP A 155 -6.78 -19.26 -0.76
N LEU A 156 -5.73 -19.39 0.06
CA LEU A 156 -5.74 -18.89 1.43
C LEU A 156 -5.75 -17.36 1.49
N VAL A 157 -4.97 -16.68 0.65
CA VAL A 157 -5.01 -15.21 0.54
C VAL A 157 -6.39 -14.73 0.11
N GLU A 158 -6.97 -15.35 -0.92
CA GLU A 158 -8.32 -15.03 -1.41
C GLU A 158 -9.38 -15.26 -0.32
N GLY A 159 -9.31 -16.39 0.38
CA GLY A 159 -10.20 -16.72 1.49
C GLY A 159 -10.12 -15.71 2.63
N LEU A 160 -8.91 -15.35 3.06
CA LEU A 160 -8.70 -14.36 4.13
C LEU A 160 -9.13 -12.95 3.70
N CYS A 161 -8.83 -12.54 2.48
CA CYS A 161 -9.28 -11.25 1.96
C CYS A 161 -10.82 -11.15 1.92
N LYS A 162 -11.50 -12.22 1.50
CA LYS A 162 -12.96 -12.28 1.50
C LYS A 162 -13.53 -12.30 2.92
N GLU A 163 -12.94 -13.10 3.81
CA GLU A 163 -13.35 -13.22 5.22
C GLU A 163 -13.22 -11.89 5.96
N LEU A 164 -12.13 -11.17 5.74
CA LEU A 164 -11.75 -9.98 6.49
C LEU A 164 -12.05 -8.67 5.77
N ASP A 165 -12.76 -8.71 4.63
CA ASP A 165 -13.06 -7.55 3.79
C ASP A 165 -11.78 -6.74 3.47
N LEU A 166 -10.79 -7.41 2.87
CA LEU A 166 -9.51 -6.83 2.48
C LEU A 166 -9.37 -6.84 0.96
N LEU A 167 -8.70 -5.81 0.44
CA LEU A 167 -8.27 -5.73 -0.94
C LEU A 167 -6.90 -6.40 -1.11
N PRO A 168 -6.77 -7.53 -1.82
CA PRO A 168 -5.46 -8.12 -2.08
C PRO A 168 -4.62 -7.20 -2.98
N VAL A 169 -3.40 -6.93 -2.53
CA VAL A 169 -2.41 -6.13 -3.25
C VAL A 169 -1.36 -7.06 -3.86
N VAL A 170 -1.10 -6.89 -5.15
CA VAL A 170 -0.09 -7.67 -5.87
C VAL A 170 0.77 -6.79 -6.76
N ASP A 171 1.97 -7.27 -7.08
CA ASP A 171 2.62 -6.87 -8.32
C ASP A 171 2.05 -7.76 -9.44
N PRO A 172 1.31 -7.20 -10.41
CA PRO A 172 0.58 -7.99 -11.40
C PRO A 172 1.51 -8.75 -12.36
N PHE A 173 2.80 -8.37 -12.45
CA PHE A 173 3.79 -9.10 -13.23
C PHE A 173 4.44 -10.26 -12.46
N ALA A 174 4.34 -10.27 -11.13
CA ALA A 174 4.87 -11.35 -10.29
C ALA A 174 3.78 -12.32 -9.83
N THR A 175 2.54 -11.86 -9.70
CA THR A 175 1.41 -12.65 -9.22
C THR A 175 0.16 -12.27 -9.99
N LEU A 176 -0.54 -13.28 -10.52
CA LEU A 176 -1.78 -13.06 -11.26
C LEU A 176 -2.77 -12.24 -10.40
N PRO A 177 -3.34 -11.15 -10.92
CA PRO A 177 -4.35 -10.38 -10.20
C PRO A 177 -5.51 -11.23 -9.69
N TYR A 178 -6.01 -10.91 -8.49
CA TYR A 178 -7.24 -11.53 -7.98
C TYR A 178 -8.46 -10.96 -8.71
N PRO A 179 -9.54 -11.75 -8.89
CA PRO A 179 -10.77 -11.25 -9.50
C PRO A 179 -11.41 -10.17 -8.63
N GLY A 180 -12.18 -9.27 -9.24
CA GLY A 180 -12.95 -8.26 -8.51
C GLY A 180 -13.03 -6.92 -9.22
N PRO A 181 -14.07 -6.12 -8.91
CA PRO A 181 -14.30 -4.82 -9.55
C PRO A 181 -13.24 -3.78 -9.16
N LEU A 182 -12.65 -3.92 -7.96
CA LEU A 182 -11.59 -3.07 -7.45
C LEU A 182 -10.26 -3.83 -7.38
N ALA A 183 -9.17 -3.22 -7.84
CA ALA A 183 -7.81 -3.77 -7.71
C ALA A 183 -6.80 -2.71 -7.25
N TYR A 184 -5.75 -3.16 -6.55
CA TYR A 184 -4.63 -2.31 -6.14
C TYR A 184 -3.31 -2.98 -6.48
N PHE A 185 -2.66 -2.49 -7.53
CA PHE A 185 -1.40 -2.99 -8.04
C PHE A 185 -0.23 -2.16 -7.50
N ARG A 186 0.83 -2.85 -7.06
CA ARG A 186 2.09 -2.23 -6.65
C ARG A 186 3.23 -2.80 -7.47
N LEU A 187 3.75 -1.98 -8.37
CA LEU A 187 4.71 -2.37 -9.40
C LEU A 187 6.12 -2.13 -8.89
N HIS A 188 6.83 -3.20 -8.49
CA HIS A 188 8.19 -3.14 -7.94
C HIS A 188 9.29 -3.33 -9.00
N GLY A 189 8.90 -3.63 -10.24
CA GLY A 189 9.80 -3.90 -11.37
C GLY A 189 10.00 -5.40 -11.59
N LYS A 190 9.87 -5.86 -12.84
CA LYS A 190 9.89 -7.31 -13.20
C LYS A 190 11.16 -8.04 -12.73
N THR A 191 12.31 -7.37 -12.82
CA THR A 191 13.60 -7.90 -12.34
C THR A 191 14.13 -7.11 -11.14
N GLY A 192 13.23 -6.49 -10.37
CA GLY A 192 13.53 -5.71 -9.19
C GLY A 192 13.50 -4.19 -9.40
N TYR A 193 13.80 -3.46 -8.32
CA TYR A 193 13.54 -2.02 -8.18
C TYR A 193 14.17 -1.12 -9.25
N ARG A 194 15.25 -1.55 -9.92
CA ARG A 194 15.91 -0.76 -10.98
C ARG A 194 15.31 -0.96 -12.36
N TYR A 195 14.39 -1.92 -12.52
CA TYR A 195 13.73 -2.18 -13.78
C TYR A 195 12.93 -0.97 -14.23
N LYS A 196 13.02 -0.66 -15.53
CA LYS A 196 12.23 0.37 -16.20
C LYS A 196 11.27 -0.33 -17.15
N TYR A 197 9.98 -0.02 -17.03
CA TYR A 197 8.96 -0.69 -17.83
C TYR A 197 9.06 -0.30 -19.31
N THR A 198 8.92 -1.29 -20.18
CA THR A 198 8.90 -1.14 -21.63
C THR A 198 7.48 -0.89 -22.13
N GLU A 199 7.33 -0.42 -23.37
CA GLU A 199 6.02 -0.26 -24.02
C GLU A 199 5.23 -1.58 -24.09
N ALA A 200 5.94 -2.70 -24.29
CA ALA A 200 5.34 -4.04 -24.25
C ALA A 200 4.77 -4.36 -22.86
N ASP A 201 5.49 -4.01 -21.79
CA ASP A 201 4.98 -4.19 -20.42
C ASP A 201 3.77 -3.28 -20.14
N LEU A 202 3.76 -2.05 -20.67
CA LEU A 202 2.62 -1.15 -20.53
C LEU A 202 1.37 -1.67 -21.26
N THR A 203 1.56 -2.29 -22.42
CA THR A 203 0.50 -2.97 -23.17
C THR A 203 -0.05 -4.17 -22.38
N GLU A 204 0.84 -4.98 -21.81
CA GLU A 204 0.46 -6.10 -20.93
C GLU A 204 -0.32 -5.60 -19.69
N LEU A 205 0.16 -4.54 -19.04
CA LEU A 205 -0.49 -3.91 -17.89
C LEU A 205 -1.86 -3.33 -18.24
N ALA A 206 -2.02 -2.73 -19.43
CA ALA A 206 -3.30 -2.24 -19.91
C ALA A 206 -4.33 -3.37 -20.06
N GLY A 207 -3.90 -4.54 -20.53
CA GLY A 207 -4.73 -5.74 -20.55
C GLY A 207 -5.16 -6.21 -19.15
N MET A 208 -4.27 -6.09 -18.15
CA MET A 208 -4.54 -6.50 -16.77
C MET A 208 -5.53 -5.59 -16.02
N VAL A 209 -5.65 -4.32 -16.42
CA VAL A 209 -6.61 -3.37 -15.84
C VAL A 209 -8.00 -3.43 -16.50
N GLN A 210 -8.10 -3.97 -17.72
CA GLN A 210 -9.37 -4.10 -18.44
C GLN A 210 -10.39 -4.96 -17.70
N GLY A 211 -11.67 -4.63 -17.86
CA GLY A 211 -12.79 -5.37 -17.25
C GLY A 211 -13.04 -5.08 -15.77
N ARG A 212 -12.27 -4.16 -15.16
CA ARG A 212 -12.44 -3.73 -13.76
C ARG A 212 -13.17 -2.39 -13.68
N GLU A 213 -13.83 -2.13 -12.57
CA GLU A 213 -14.53 -0.86 -12.32
C GLU A 213 -13.54 0.22 -11.88
N GLU A 214 -12.66 -0.09 -10.93
CA GLU A 214 -11.61 0.80 -10.40
C GLU A 214 -10.29 0.03 -10.21
N VAL A 215 -9.18 0.62 -10.64
CA VAL A 215 -7.84 0.03 -10.44
C VAL A 215 -6.83 1.09 -10.03
N TYR A 216 -6.13 0.85 -8.92
CA TYR A 216 -4.96 1.62 -8.55
C TYR A 216 -3.71 0.97 -9.14
N VAL A 217 -2.91 1.74 -9.87
CA VAL A 217 -1.64 1.31 -10.44
C VAL A 217 -0.54 2.16 -9.82
N MET A 218 0.12 1.59 -8.81
CA MET A 218 1.10 2.29 -7.98
C MET A 218 2.51 1.85 -8.34
N PHE A 219 3.24 2.69 -9.08
CA PHE A 219 4.63 2.44 -9.43
C PHE A 219 5.55 2.62 -8.21
N ASN A 220 6.41 1.63 -7.97
CA ASN A 220 7.33 1.56 -6.83
C ASN A 220 8.71 1.05 -7.27
N ASN A 221 9.14 1.40 -8.48
CA ASN A 221 10.47 1.18 -9.00
C ASN A 221 11.26 2.51 -9.05
N LEU A 222 12.55 2.47 -9.37
CA LEU A 222 13.43 3.64 -9.36
C LEU A 222 13.00 4.71 -10.38
N SER A 223 12.44 4.29 -11.51
CA SER A 223 11.92 5.16 -12.58
C SER A 223 10.40 5.37 -12.48
N MET A 224 9.83 5.24 -11.28
CA MET A 224 8.37 5.30 -11.08
C MET A 224 7.72 6.57 -11.62
N TRP A 225 8.43 7.71 -11.63
CA TRP A 225 7.90 8.95 -12.18
C TRP A 225 7.71 8.89 -13.69
N GLU A 226 8.73 8.42 -14.41
CA GLU A 226 8.69 8.27 -15.85
C GLU A 226 7.69 7.18 -16.25
N ASP A 227 7.71 6.04 -15.56
CA ASP A 227 6.87 4.90 -15.91
C ASP A 227 5.37 5.16 -15.63
N ALA A 228 5.05 5.86 -14.54
CA ALA A 228 3.67 6.27 -14.25
C ALA A 228 3.12 7.23 -15.31
N GLN A 229 3.94 8.18 -15.79
CA GLN A 229 3.52 9.09 -16.87
C GLN A 229 3.40 8.35 -18.20
N ALA A 230 4.35 7.48 -18.53
CA ALA A 230 4.30 6.68 -19.76
C ALA A 230 3.03 5.83 -19.80
N PHE A 231 2.64 5.20 -18.69
CA PHE A 231 1.39 4.45 -18.63
C PHE A 231 0.14 5.34 -18.72
N ALA A 232 0.16 6.52 -18.09
CA ALA A 232 -0.93 7.48 -18.18
C ALA A 232 -1.12 8.02 -19.61
N GLU A 233 -0.03 8.22 -20.34
CA GLU A 233 -0.04 8.63 -21.75
C GLU A 233 -0.48 7.49 -22.65
N TYR A 234 -0.01 6.26 -22.41
CA TYR A 234 -0.44 5.07 -23.13
C TYR A 234 -1.97 4.87 -23.08
N LEU A 235 -2.59 5.00 -21.90
CA LEU A 235 -4.03 4.82 -21.75
C LEU A 235 -4.88 5.95 -22.39
N GLN A 236 -4.27 7.06 -22.80
CA GLN A 236 -4.94 8.14 -23.53
C GLN A 236 -4.88 7.96 -25.05
N GLN A 237 -4.06 7.02 -25.54
CA GLN A 237 -3.98 6.74 -26.97
C GLN A 237 -5.22 5.97 -27.42
N PRO A 238 -5.74 6.23 -28.63
CA PRO A 238 -6.78 5.38 -29.21
C PRO A 238 -6.22 3.94 -29.34
N PRO A 239 -7.06 2.90 -29.15
CA PRO A 239 -6.63 1.54 -29.40
C PRO A 239 -6.15 1.42 -30.87
N PRO A 240 -5.11 0.62 -31.14
CA PRO A 240 -4.62 0.39 -32.49
C PRO A 240 -5.67 -0.23 -33.42
#